data_AF-A0A5B8CPV3-F1
#
_entry.id   AF-A0A5B8CPV3-F1
#
_cell.length_a   1.000
_cell.length_b   1.000
_cell.length_c   1.000
_cell.angle_alpha   90.00
_cell.angle_beta   90.00
_cell.angle_gamma   90.00
#
_symmetry.space_group_name_H-M   'P 1'
#
loop_
_entity.id
_entity.type
_entity.pdbx_description
1 polymer ?
#
loop_
_entity_poly.entity_id
_entity_poly.type
_entity_poly.pdbx_seq_one_letter_code
_entity_poly.pdbx_strand_id
1 'polypeptide(L)'
;MSVIHNAIEKRASVAPDWDAKAMYFSLLAPAGFSKNRAETSDFLFAKLRETSQQPSTVPVHVEQLEAWLLEQHAVVGRQYQAYLAARAAGEPRWYFSSKAHALYFLRVAAPTKMVDGAWLYGLTRHWHDSRFASLLKIYLEELGNGVEAHNHVAMYRKLLKANDCDDWRSLDEKFFTQGAVQLALAANTEAFLPEVIGFNLGYEQLPLHLLITAYELKELNIDPYYFTLHTTIDNAHSGHARTAVEAVNEAMPALADPRQYMARIVAGVKLNDAGLGAKALLNHFDLMGELVRLLQNKATIGQYMHTHRCVIEGKTLNAWLADPDEIARLLYALQKIGWIKRHQDPEQSHFWQVIAGSQAPMFGVFTAYERQVLYDWIAGDALERLPRTARLGPPLRMADPATGAKADPSQLRGNLYDLRSGHLMTKPVPLPGDFDQEATMVRYLQGLGARRMDFLVDCISPAEHYTSLGLCATRHFKAYLESPDPHIR
;
A
#
# COMPACT_ATOMS: atom_id res chain seq x y z
N MET A 1 4.14 39.10 -2.26
CA MET A 1 3.15 38.29 -1.52
C MET A 1 2.20 37.68 -2.54
N SER A 2 2.33 36.36 -2.75
CA SER A 2 1.73 35.63 -3.89
C SER A 2 0.19 35.57 -3.82
N VAL A 3 -0.45 35.52 -4.99
CA VAL A 3 -1.90 35.28 -5.20
C VAL A 3 -2.41 34.07 -4.40
N ILE A 4 -1.56 33.08 -4.16
CA ILE A 4 -1.88 31.88 -3.37
C ILE A 4 -1.93 32.19 -1.87
N HIS A 5 -1.07 33.08 -1.34
CA HIS A 5 -1.11 33.48 0.07
C HIS A 5 -2.44 34.21 0.38
N ASN A 6 -2.84 35.12 -0.50
CA ASN A 6 -4.14 35.79 -0.42
C ASN A 6 -5.34 34.84 -0.63
N ALA A 7 -5.19 33.74 -1.38
CA ALA A 7 -6.23 32.72 -1.55
C ALA A 7 -6.34 31.78 -0.34
N ILE A 8 -5.21 31.41 0.28
CA ILE A 8 -5.14 30.63 1.51
C ILE A 8 -5.81 31.39 2.66
N GLU A 9 -5.60 32.72 2.75
CA GLU A 9 -6.21 33.59 3.77
C GLU A 9 -7.70 33.92 3.49
N LYS A 10 -8.10 34.13 2.23
CA LYS A 10 -9.50 34.48 1.89
C LYS A 10 -10.50 33.33 2.05
N ARG A 11 -10.08 32.06 2.00
CA ARG A 11 -10.93 30.88 2.28
C ARG A 11 -10.88 30.48 3.76
N ALA A 12 -11.12 31.45 4.64
CA ALA A 12 -11.25 31.27 6.09
C ALA A 12 -12.72 31.00 6.51
N SER A 13 -13.46 30.21 5.73
CA SER A 13 -14.69 29.59 6.23
C SER A 13 -14.33 28.25 6.86
N VAL A 14 -15.03 27.89 7.94
CA VAL A 14 -14.97 26.61 8.67
C VAL A 14 -14.51 25.48 7.74
N ALA A 15 -13.32 24.93 8.00
CA ALA A 15 -12.80 23.82 7.21
C ALA A 15 -13.84 22.70 7.25
N PRO A 16 -14.35 22.23 6.10
CA PRO A 16 -15.22 21.06 6.08
C PRO A 16 -14.51 19.91 6.79
N ASP A 17 -15.24 19.14 7.60
CA ASP A 17 -14.73 17.86 8.09
C ASP A 17 -14.69 16.94 6.87
N TRP A 18 -13.50 16.80 6.27
CA TRP A 18 -13.34 16.08 5.01
C TRP A 18 -13.27 14.59 5.29
N ASP A 19 -14.25 13.84 4.79
CA ASP A 19 -14.16 12.38 4.76
C ASP A 19 -13.11 11.95 3.72
N ALA A 20 -11.89 11.69 4.21
CA ALA A 20 -10.77 11.27 3.38
C ALA A 20 -11.02 9.93 2.68
N LYS A 21 -11.85 9.05 3.27
CA LYS A 21 -12.19 7.77 2.66
C LYS A 21 -13.16 7.95 1.50
N ALA A 22 -14.17 8.80 1.67
CA ALA A 22 -15.06 9.18 0.57
C ALA A 22 -14.28 9.86 -0.57
N MET A 23 -13.38 10.80 -0.25
CA MET A 23 -12.50 11.45 -1.23
C MET A 23 -11.67 10.41 -2.01
N TYR A 24 -11.01 9.50 -1.30
CA TYR A 24 -10.19 8.44 -1.86
C TYR A 24 -10.97 7.57 -2.87
N PHE A 25 -12.13 7.06 -2.47
CA PHE A 25 -12.93 6.19 -3.35
C PHE A 25 -13.62 6.96 -4.49
N SER A 26 -13.94 8.24 -4.30
CA SER A 26 -14.52 9.07 -5.37
C SER A 26 -13.54 9.27 -6.54
N LEU A 27 -12.24 9.41 -6.24
CA LEU A 27 -11.19 9.61 -7.23
C LEU A 27 -10.82 8.32 -7.96
N LEU A 28 -10.99 7.16 -7.31
CA LEU A 28 -10.80 5.85 -7.93
C LEU A 28 -12.03 5.35 -8.70
N ALA A 29 -13.17 6.03 -8.59
CA ALA A 29 -14.36 5.67 -9.35
C ALA A 29 -14.17 5.95 -10.85
N PRO A 30 -14.93 5.29 -11.74
CA PRO A 30 -14.93 5.62 -13.17
C PRO A 30 -15.18 7.12 -13.39
N ALA A 31 -14.34 7.76 -14.19
CA ALA A 31 -14.36 9.21 -14.43
C ALA A 31 -14.10 10.08 -13.17
N GLY A 32 -13.49 9.54 -12.11
CA GLY A 32 -13.15 10.27 -10.88
C GLY A 32 -12.24 11.48 -11.14
N PHE A 33 -11.29 11.36 -12.07
CA PHE A 33 -10.38 12.45 -12.45
C PHE A 33 -10.97 13.49 -13.41
N SER A 34 -12.22 13.34 -13.85
CA SER A 34 -12.91 14.32 -14.72
C SER A 34 -14.02 15.11 -14.00
N LYS A 35 -14.42 14.71 -12.79
CA LYS A 35 -15.43 15.39 -11.94
C LYS A 35 -14.79 16.02 -10.69
N ASN A 36 -15.50 16.94 -10.03
CA ASN A 36 -15.19 17.47 -8.68
C ASN A 36 -13.79 18.08 -8.43
N ARG A 37 -13.21 18.80 -9.41
CA ARG A 37 -11.93 19.52 -9.22
C ARG A 37 -11.96 20.58 -8.10
N ALA A 38 -13.12 21.20 -7.84
CA ALA A 38 -13.24 22.23 -6.80
C ALA A 38 -13.06 21.65 -5.38
N GLU A 39 -13.79 20.57 -5.06
CA GLU A 39 -13.72 19.90 -3.74
C GLU A 39 -12.33 19.32 -3.48
N THR A 40 -11.73 18.66 -4.47
CA THR A 40 -10.38 18.08 -4.37
C THR A 40 -9.31 19.15 -4.22
N SER A 41 -9.45 20.30 -4.90
CA SER A 41 -8.57 21.45 -4.72
C SER A 41 -8.71 22.08 -3.33
N ASP A 42 -9.92 22.20 -2.81
CA ASP A 42 -10.16 22.73 -1.45
C ASP A 42 -9.59 21.81 -0.37
N PHE A 43 -9.71 20.49 -0.55
CA PHE A 43 -9.04 19.49 0.29
C PHE A 43 -7.52 19.68 0.29
N LEU A 44 -6.87 19.85 -0.87
CA LEU A 44 -5.44 20.11 -0.94
C LEU A 44 -5.04 21.41 -0.25
N PHE A 45 -5.80 22.50 -0.41
CA PHE A 45 -5.53 23.75 0.32
C PHE A 45 -5.63 23.57 1.84
N ALA A 46 -6.62 22.81 2.31
CA ALA A 46 -6.73 22.49 3.73
C ALA A 46 -5.51 21.72 4.23
N LYS A 47 -5.04 20.72 3.46
CA LYS A 47 -3.85 19.92 3.83
C LYS A 47 -2.54 20.72 3.75
N LEU A 48 -2.37 21.59 2.77
CA LEU A 48 -1.23 22.52 2.70
C LEU A 48 -1.21 23.48 3.90
N ARG A 49 -2.38 23.92 4.38
CA ARG A 49 -2.49 24.75 5.58
C ARG A 49 -2.12 23.97 6.83
N GLU A 50 -2.65 22.75 6.97
CA GLU A 50 -2.37 21.82 8.08
C GLU A 50 -0.86 21.54 8.21
N THR A 51 -0.19 21.23 7.10
CA THR A 51 1.24 20.86 7.09
C THR A 51 2.18 22.07 7.08
N SER A 52 1.67 23.30 6.91
CA SER A 52 2.49 24.51 6.74
C SER A 52 3.52 24.74 7.86
N GLN A 53 3.16 24.40 9.10
CA GLN A 53 3.99 24.59 10.30
C GLN A 53 4.97 23.42 10.55
N GLN A 54 4.87 22.33 9.80
CA GLN A 54 5.79 21.22 9.95
C GLN A 54 7.20 21.65 9.52
N PRO A 55 8.26 21.26 10.26
CA PRO A 55 9.62 21.56 9.87
C PRO A 55 9.97 20.80 8.58
N SER A 56 10.81 21.41 7.74
CA SER A 56 11.39 20.73 6.58
C SER A 56 12.89 20.97 6.56
N THR A 57 13.66 19.93 6.30
CA THR A 57 15.11 20.02 6.11
C THR A 57 15.48 20.38 4.67
N VAL A 58 14.50 20.42 3.76
CA VAL A 58 14.72 20.74 2.35
C VAL A 58 15.23 22.17 2.23
N PRO A 59 16.32 22.40 1.50
CA PRO A 59 16.87 23.73 1.31
C PRO A 59 15.92 24.65 0.53
N VAL A 60 16.11 25.96 0.68
CA VAL A 60 15.31 26.98 -0.03
C VAL A 60 15.88 27.34 -1.41
N HIS A 61 17.01 26.74 -1.78
CA HIS A 61 17.70 26.95 -3.05
C HIS A 61 17.91 25.61 -3.76
N VAL A 62 17.63 25.58 -5.06
CA VAL A 62 17.63 24.35 -5.86
C VAL A 62 19.04 23.75 -5.97
N GLU A 63 20.06 24.60 -6.01
CA GLU A 63 21.47 24.22 -6.13
C GLU A 63 21.97 23.43 -4.89
N GLN A 64 21.24 23.49 -3.78
CA GLN A 64 21.58 22.81 -2.53
C GLN A 64 20.93 21.42 -2.41
N LEU A 65 20.00 21.06 -3.30
CA LEU A 65 19.23 19.82 -3.20
C LEU A 65 20.08 18.56 -3.31
N GLU A 66 21.10 18.58 -4.16
CA GLU A 66 22.03 17.44 -4.32
C GLU A 66 22.82 17.17 -3.04
N ALA A 67 23.38 18.22 -2.43
CA ALA A 67 24.10 18.10 -1.17
C ALA A 67 23.17 17.63 -0.03
N TRP A 68 21.95 18.19 0.02
CA TRP A 68 20.93 17.79 0.97
C TRP A 68 20.55 16.30 0.84
N LEU A 69 20.33 15.80 -0.38
CA LEU A 69 20.01 14.40 -0.65
C LEU A 69 21.09 13.46 -0.08
N LEU A 70 22.37 13.75 -0.36
CA LEU A 70 23.48 12.93 0.14
C LEU A 70 23.57 12.96 1.67
N GLU A 71 23.33 14.10 2.29
CA GLU A 71 23.32 14.23 3.75
C GLU A 71 22.17 13.42 4.37
N GLN A 72 20.94 13.53 3.85
CA GLN A 72 19.79 12.77 4.34
C GLN A 72 20.03 11.26 4.22
N HIS A 73 20.56 10.80 3.08
CA HIS A 73 20.88 9.40 2.86
C HIS A 73 21.92 8.89 3.87
N ALA A 74 22.95 9.70 4.16
CA ALA A 74 23.96 9.36 5.17
C ALA A 74 23.39 9.33 6.60
N VAL A 75 22.45 10.21 6.94
CA VAL A 75 21.74 10.19 8.23
C VAL A 75 20.94 8.91 8.39
N VAL A 76 20.12 8.55 7.40
CA VAL A 76 19.31 7.32 7.41
C VAL A 76 20.21 6.08 7.48
N GLY A 77 21.30 6.06 6.71
CA GLY A 77 22.27 4.97 6.75
C GLY A 77 22.87 4.76 8.14
N ARG A 78 23.30 5.84 8.82
CA ARG A 78 23.81 5.75 10.20
C ARG A 78 22.77 5.26 11.19
N GLN A 79 21.53 5.73 11.07
CA GLN A 79 20.42 5.28 11.93
C GLN A 79 20.13 3.79 11.74
N TYR A 80 20.16 3.30 10.50
CA TYR A 80 19.95 1.90 10.21
C TYR A 80 21.10 1.02 10.73
N GLN A 81 22.36 1.48 10.63
CA GLN A 81 23.50 0.78 11.25
C GLN A 81 23.35 0.69 12.78
N ALA A 82 22.87 1.75 13.43
CA ALA A 82 22.58 1.72 14.86
C ALA A 82 21.50 0.69 15.20
N TYR A 83 20.42 0.61 14.41
CA TYR A 83 19.40 -0.42 14.54
C TYR A 83 19.98 -1.83 14.40
N LEU A 84 20.81 -2.09 13.39
CA LEU A 84 21.43 -3.41 13.19
C LEU A 84 22.36 -3.79 14.36
N ALA A 85 23.12 -2.83 14.90
CA ALA A 85 23.97 -3.05 16.07
C ALA A 85 23.15 -3.40 17.32
N ALA A 86 22.04 -2.68 17.55
CA ALA A 86 21.10 -2.98 18.64
C ALA A 86 20.51 -4.40 18.53
N ARG A 87 20.08 -4.80 17.33
CA ARG A 87 19.58 -6.15 17.07
C ARG A 87 20.65 -7.22 17.28
N ALA A 88 21.88 -6.98 16.86
CA ALA A 88 23.01 -7.88 17.11
C ALA A 88 23.35 -8.01 18.60
N ALA A 89 23.10 -6.97 19.40
CA ALA A 89 23.24 -6.99 20.86
C ALA A 89 22.07 -7.68 21.59
N GLY A 90 21.03 -8.13 20.87
CA GLY A 90 19.87 -8.82 21.44
C GLY A 90 18.75 -7.90 21.92
N GLU A 91 18.80 -6.60 21.64
CA GLU A 91 17.67 -5.69 21.86
C GLU A 91 16.46 -6.12 21.02
N PRO A 92 15.21 -5.88 21.44
CA PRO A 92 14.02 -6.26 20.67
C PRO A 92 13.91 -5.52 19.33
N ARG A 93 12.98 -5.98 18.48
CA ARG A 93 12.55 -5.27 17.28
C ARG A 93 12.07 -3.86 17.66
N TRP A 94 12.36 -2.87 16.82
CA TRP A 94 11.99 -1.48 17.08
C TRP A 94 10.55 -1.18 16.64
N TYR A 95 10.03 -1.87 15.62
CA TYR A 95 8.72 -1.57 15.05
C TYR A 95 7.65 -2.59 15.39
N PHE A 96 7.92 -3.88 15.18
CA PHE A 96 6.90 -4.92 15.32
C PHE A 96 7.13 -5.75 16.57
N SER A 97 6.24 -5.62 17.54
CA SER A 97 6.22 -6.46 18.74
C SER A 97 5.91 -7.94 18.41
N SER A 98 5.11 -8.21 17.37
CA SER A 98 4.70 -9.56 16.98
C SER A 98 4.35 -9.67 15.49
N LYS A 99 4.01 -10.88 15.00
CA LYS A 99 3.56 -11.07 13.62
C LYS A 99 2.19 -10.44 13.38
N ALA A 100 1.28 -10.51 14.35
CA ALA A 100 -0.01 -9.81 14.30
C ALA A 100 0.17 -8.29 14.15
N HIS A 101 1.13 -7.70 14.87
CA HIS A 101 1.46 -6.28 14.72
C HIS A 101 1.91 -5.96 13.28
N ALA A 102 2.85 -6.73 12.73
CA ALA A 102 3.29 -6.52 11.36
C ALA A 102 2.14 -6.64 10.33
N LEU A 103 1.28 -7.64 10.47
CA LEU A 103 0.11 -7.81 9.59
C LEU A 103 -0.91 -6.68 9.73
N TYR A 104 -1.13 -6.19 10.96
CA TYR A 104 -1.94 -5.01 11.23
C TYR A 104 -1.38 -3.78 10.51
N PHE A 105 -0.07 -3.54 10.62
CA PHE A 105 0.60 -2.43 9.94
C PHE A 105 0.41 -2.51 8.42
N LEU A 106 0.60 -3.68 7.81
CA LEU A 106 0.37 -3.88 6.37
C LEU A 106 -1.06 -3.53 5.98
N ARG A 107 -2.04 -3.94 6.80
CA ARG A 107 -3.45 -3.64 6.58
C ARG A 107 -3.73 -2.14 6.67
N VAL A 108 -3.26 -1.44 7.71
CA VAL A 108 -3.55 0.00 7.89
C VAL A 108 -2.74 0.92 6.97
N ALA A 109 -1.58 0.48 6.48
CA ALA A 109 -0.82 1.21 5.47
C ALA A 109 -1.41 1.04 4.06
N ALA A 110 -2.28 0.06 3.85
CA ALA A 110 -2.83 -0.28 2.54
C ALA A 110 -3.47 0.90 1.79
N PRO A 111 -4.30 1.79 2.39
CA PRO A 111 -4.86 2.92 1.64
C PRO A 111 -3.79 3.83 1.01
N THR A 112 -2.62 3.99 1.63
CA THR A 112 -1.50 4.75 1.04
C THR A 112 -0.81 3.95 -0.05
N LYS A 113 -0.58 2.65 0.20
CA LYS A 113 0.21 1.77 -0.67
C LYS A 113 -0.55 1.25 -1.89
N MET A 114 -1.88 1.34 -1.88
CA MET A 114 -2.76 0.96 -2.99
C MET A 114 -2.84 2.00 -4.10
N VAL A 115 -2.24 3.18 -3.90
CA VAL A 115 -2.20 4.29 -4.87
C VAL A 115 -0.79 4.81 -5.06
N ASP A 116 0.21 3.97 -4.81
CA ASP A 116 1.63 4.33 -4.96
C ASP A 116 1.91 4.88 -6.37
N GLY A 117 2.68 5.97 -6.44
CA GLY A 117 2.93 6.72 -7.67
C GLY A 117 1.78 7.61 -8.15
N ALA A 118 0.57 7.55 -7.57
CA ALA A 118 -0.61 8.21 -8.14
C ALA A 118 -0.46 9.72 -8.31
N TRP A 119 0.30 10.42 -7.45
CA TRP A 119 0.46 11.89 -7.52
C TRP A 119 1.04 12.36 -8.86
N LEU A 120 1.78 11.50 -9.58
CA LEU A 120 2.34 11.81 -10.90
C LEU A 120 1.38 11.55 -12.06
N TYR A 121 0.25 10.87 -11.82
CA TYR A 121 -0.65 10.46 -12.88
C TYR A 121 -1.13 11.66 -13.74
N GLY A 122 -1.39 12.82 -13.14
CA GLY A 122 -1.82 14.00 -13.90
C GLY A 122 -0.77 14.52 -14.89
N LEU A 123 0.52 14.20 -14.73
CA LEU A 123 1.58 14.54 -15.67
C LEU A 123 1.51 13.74 -16.97
N THR A 124 0.84 12.59 -16.98
CA THR A 124 0.69 11.75 -18.19
C THR A 124 -0.05 12.47 -19.32
N ARG A 125 -0.85 13.50 -19.00
CA ARG A 125 -1.48 14.40 -19.99
C ARG A 125 -0.49 15.34 -20.67
N HIS A 126 0.68 15.53 -20.07
CA HIS A 126 1.76 16.42 -20.52
C HIS A 126 2.95 15.62 -21.05
N TRP A 127 2.70 14.41 -21.54
CA TRP A 127 3.74 13.44 -21.95
C TRP A 127 4.72 13.94 -23.02
N HIS A 128 4.32 14.94 -23.81
CA HIS A 128 5.16 15.58 -24.82
C HIS A 128 6.15 16.61 -24.25
N ASP A 129 5.94 17.07 -23.02
CA ASP A 129 6.77 18.09 -22.40
C ASP A 129 8.02 17.46 -21.78
N SER A 130 9.17 17.72 -22.38
CA SER A 130 10.45 17.15 -21.94
C SER A 130 10.82 17.51 -20.50
N ARG A 131 10.24 18.58 -19.93
CA ARG A 131 10.47 18.99 -18.53
C ARG A 131 9.90 17.99 -17.52
N PHE A 132 9.01 17.10 -17.97
CA PHE A 132 8.40 16.07 -17.11
C PHE A 132 8.93 14.67 -17.40
N ALA A 133 9.96 14.52 -18.26
CA ALA A 133 10.48 13.22 -18.65
C ALA A 133 10.96 12.40 -17.44
N SER A 134 11.70 13.01 -16.52
CA SER A 134 12.19 12.36 -15.30
C SER A 134 11.05 11.92 -14.37
N LEU A 135 10.00 12.73 -14.23
CA LEU A 135 8.82 12.39 -13.42
C LEU A 135 7.98 11.28 -14.07
N LEU A 136 7.79 11.32 -15.39
CA LEU A 136 7.08 10.27 -16.12
C LEU A 136 7.84 8.94 -16.07
N LYS A 137 9.17 8.99 -16.08
CA LYS A 137 10.00 7.80 -15.88
C LYS A 137 9.76 7.18 -14.50
N ILE A 138 9.82 7.99 -13.43
CA ILE A 138 9.50 7.53 -12.07
C ILE A 138 8.12 6.87 -12.05
N TYR A 139 7.08 7.55 -12.58
CA TYR A 139 5.73 7.00 -12.63
C TYR A 139 5.66 5.65 -13.35
N LEU A 140 6.30 5.51 -14.51
CA LEU A 140 6.31 4.24 -15.23
C LEU A 140 7.06 3.13 -14.48
N GLU A 141 8.10 3.47 -13.72
CA GLU A 141 8.83 2.54 -12.87
C GLU A 141 7.99 2.09 -11.66
N GLU A 142 7.23 2.97 -11.01
CA GLU A 142 6.23 2.64 -9.98
C GLU A 142 5.16 1.67 -10.52
N LEU A 143 4.78 1.86 -11.79
CA LEU A 143 3.86 0.99 -12.51
C LEU A 143 4.51 -0.33 -12.95
N GLY A 144 5.77 -0.58 -12.57
CA GLY A 144 6.53 -1.78 -12.88
C GLY A 144 6.96 -1.85 -14.35
N ASN A 145 6.94 -0.74 -15.07
CA ASN A 145 7.07 -0.68 -16.54
C ASN A 145 6.09 -1.63 -17.26
N GLY A 146 4.93 -1.91 -16.65
CA GLY A 146 3.95 -2.87 -17.16
C GLY A 146 4.31 -4.34 -16.89
N VAL A 147 5.32 -4.63 -16.06
CA VAL A 147 5.60 -5.98 -15.55
C VAL A 147 4.92 -6.15 -14.20
N GLU A 148 3.95 -7.06 -14.11
CA GLU A 148 3.14 -7.24 -12.88
C GLU A 148 4.00 -7.50 -11.63
N ALA A 149 5.08 -8.28 -11.78
CA ALA A 149 5.99 -8.61 -10.69
C ALA A 149 6.78 -7.40 -10.14
N HIS A 150 6.83 -6.29 -10.88
CA HIS A 150 7.48 -5.05 -10.48
C HIS A 150 6.46 -3.93 -10.23
N ASN A 151 5.16 -4.15 -10.47
CA ASN A 151 4.15 -3.12 -10.24
C ASN A 151 3.88 -2.99 -8.74
N HIS A 152 4.08 -1.81 -8.18
CA HIS A 152 4.07 -1.59 -6.72
C HIS A 152 2.72 -1.95 -6.10
N VAL A 153 1.62 -1.51 -6.71
CA VAL A 153 0.25 -1.83 -6.25
C VAL A 153 -0.06 -3.33 -6.42
N ALA A 154 0.32 -3.96 -7.54
CA ALA A 154 0.12 -5.39 -7.74
C ALA A 154 0.89 -6.23 -6.70
N MET A 155 2.13 -5.84 -6.41
CA MET A 155 2.96 -6.45 -5.36
C MET A 155 2.31 -6.32 -3.99
N TYR A 156 1.86 -5.12 -3.61
CA TYR A 156 1.23 -4.89 -2.30
C TYR A 156 -0.10 -5.67 -2.16
N ARG A 157 -0.89 -5.75 -3.23
CA ARG A 157 -2.12 -6.57 -3.27
C ARG A 157 -1.82 -8.05 -3.06
N LYS A 158 -0.79 -8.59 -3.72
CA LYS A 158 -0.35 -9.97 -3.54
C LYS A 158 0.11 -10.21 -2.10
N LEU A 159 0.84 -9.26 -1.50
CA LEU A 159 1.29 -9.32 -0.11
C LEU A 159 0.11 -9.41 0.88
N LEU A 160 -0.89 -8.53 0.76
CA LEU A 160 -2.07 -8.57 1.66
C LEU A 160 -2.85 -9.87 1.49
N LYS A 161 -3.09 -10.28 0.24
CA LYS A 161 -3.84 -11.51 -0.06
C LYS A 161 -3.13 -12.76 0.44
N ALA A 162 -1.80 -12.84 0.34
CA ALA A 162 -1.02 -13.96 0.85
C ALA A 162 -1.08 -14.11 2.38
N ASN A 163 -1.48 -13.05 3.10
CA ASN A 163 -1.59 -13.04 4.55
C ASN A 163 -3.04 -12.90 5.06
N ASP A 164 -4.04 -12.97 4.16
CA ASP A 164 -5.46 -12.76 4.43
C ASP A 164 -5.77 -11.45 5.21
N CYS A 165 -5.11 -10.34 4.87
CA CYS A 165 -5.34 -9.01 5.46
C CYS A 165 -5.74 -7.94 4.41
N ASP A 166 -6.46 -8.36 3.37
CA ASP A 166 -6.93 -7.52 2.26
C ASP A 166 -8.29 -6.82 2.51
N ASP A 167 -8.83 -6.90 3.73
CA ASP A 167 -10.07 -6.24 4.19
C ASP A 167 -9.90 -4.75 4.53
N TRP A 168 -8.80 -4.13 4.12
CA TRP A 168 -8.42 -2.74 4.43
C TRP A 168 -9.48 -1.68 4.02
N ARG A 169 -10.38 -1.99 3.08
CA ARG A 169 -11.49 -1.08 2.71
C ARG A 169 -12.46 -0.82 3.87
N SER A 170 -12.46 -1.68 4.89
CA SER A 170 -13.27 -1.53 6.10
C SER A 170 -12.69 -0.53 7.11
N LEU A 171 -11.46 -0.05 6.92
CA LEU A 171 -10.80 0.91 7.82
C LEU A 171 -11.53 2.25 7.95
N ASP A 172 -11.29 2.95 9.06
CA ASP A 172 -11.76 4.31 9.29
C ASP A 172 -11.08 5.33 8.36
N GLU A 173 -11.73 6.48 8.15
CA GLU A 173 -11.25 7.55 7.27
C GLU A 173 -9.84 8.07 7.57
N LYS A 174 -9.41 8.07 8.84
CA LYS A 174 -8.09 8.57 9.25
C LYS A 174 -6.94 7.88 8.51
N PHE A 175 -7.10 6.60 8.14
CA PHE A 175 -6.10 5.82 7.42
C PHE A 175 -6.04 6.14 5.91
N PHE A 176 -7.05 6.82 5.37
CA PHE A 176 -7.14 7.16 3.95
C PHE A 176 -6.55 8.52 3.60
N THR A 177 -6.26 9.37 4.59
CA THR A 177 -5.81 10.76 4.37
C THR A 177 -4.65 10.85 3.39
N GLN A 178 -3.60 10.05 3.56
CA GLN A 178 -2.43 10.18 2.70
C GLN A 178 -2.69 9.65 1.28
N GLY A 179 -3.39 8.52 1.13
CA GLY A 179 -3.83 8.04 -0.18
C GLY A 179 -4.73 9.06 -0.90
N ALA A 180 -5.60 9.75 -0.16
CA ALA A 180 -6.47 10.79 -0.71
C ALA A 180 -5.68 12.02 -1.19
N VAL A 181 -4.62 12.42 -0.48
CA VAL A 181 -3.72 13.50 -0.90
C VAL A 181 -3.02 13.14 -2.22
N GLN A 182 -2.49 11.92 -2.35
CA GLN A 182 -1.84 11.47 -3.59
C GLN A 182 -2.80 11.53 -4.79
N LEU A 183 -4.02 11.03 -4.63
CA LEU A 183 -5.04 11.07 -5.68
C LEU A 183 -5.49 12.50 -5.99
N ALA A 184 -5.64 13.36 -4.97
CA ALA A 184 -6.08 14.74 -5.16
C ALA A 184 -5.01 15.58 -5.88
N LEU A 185 -3.72 15.33 -5.61
CA LEU A 185 -2.58 15.91 -6.34
C LEU A 185 -2.62 15.53 -7.82
N ALA A 186 -2.92 14.28 -8.13
CA ALA A 186 -3.08 13.80 -9.49
C ALA A 186 -4.25 14.46 -10.23
N ALA A 187 -5.37 14.69 -9.53
CA ALA A 187 -6.55 15.33 -10.10
C ALA A 187 -6.36 16.83 -10.38
N ASN A 188 -5.41 17.48 -9.67
CA ASN A 188 -5.19 18.93 -9.72
C ASN A 188 -3.76 19.32 -10.12
N THR A 189 -3.07 18.45 -10.86
CA THR A 189 -1.64 18.62 -11.19
C THR A 189 -1.35 19.97 -11.85
N GLU A 190 -2.20 20.47 -12.75
CA GLU A 190 -1.94 21.74 -13.42
C GLU A 190 -1.95 22.95 -12.47
N ALA A 191 -2.81 22.94 -11.45
CA ALA A 191 -2.90 24.02 -10.46
C ALA A 191 -1.81 23.91 -9.37
N PHE A 192 -1.40 22.68 -9.04
CA PHE A 192 -0.49 22.36 -7.94
C PHE A 192 0.84 21.78 -8.41
N LEU A 193 1.28 22.08 -9.65
CA LEU A 193 2.43 21.44 -10.26
C LEU A 193 3.71 21.47 -9.38
N PRO A 194 4.14 22.62 -8.82
CA PRO A 194 5.27 22.63 -7.89
C PRO A 194 5.04 21.82 -6.61
N GLU A 195 3.83 21.77 -6.06
CA GLU A 195 3.51 20.92 -4.91
C GLU A 195 3.53 19.43 -5.27
N VAL A 196 3.11 19.04 -6.49
CA VAL A 196 3.23 17.66 -7.00
C VAL A 196 4.71 17.25 -7.09
N ILE A 197 5.55 18.12 -7.65
CA ILE A 197 7.00 17.87 -7.76
C ILE A 197 7.64 17.82 -6.36
N GLY A 198 7.20 18.69 -5.45
CA GLY A 198 7.63 18.68 -4.06
C GLY A 198 7.21 17.40 -3.32
N PHE A 199 5.97 16.96 -3.52
CA PHE A 199 5.48 15.70 -2.96
C PHE A 199 6.37 14.55 -3.42
N ASN A 200 6.64 14.47 -4.73
CA ASN A 200 7.57 13.52 -5.33
C ASN A 200 8.96 13.59 -4.68
N LEU A 201 9.56 14.78 -4.60
CA LEU A 201 10.87 14.99 -3.98
C LEU A 201 10.94 14.42 -2.56
N GLY A 202 9.88 14.59 -1.77
CA GLY A 202 9.82 14.06 -0.41
C GLY A 202 9.53 12.56 -0.33
N TYR A 203 8.65 12.04 -1.19
CA TYR A 203 8.22 10.65 -1.17
C TYR A 203 9.34 9.70 -1.64
N GLU A 204 10.11 10.11 -2.65
CA GLU A 204 11.23 9.34 -3.22
C GLU A 204 12.48 9.31 -2.33
N GLN A 205 12.48 9.99 -1.19
CA GLN A 205 13.59 9.87 -0.24
C GLN A 205 13.49 8.54 0.51
N LEU A 206 14.56 7.75 0.51
CA LEU A 206 14.63 6.50 1.28
C LEU A 206 14.41 6.76 2.79
N PRO A 207 13.24 6.44 3.36
CA PRO A 207 12.96 6.73 4.74
C PRO A 207 13.40 5.54 5.60
N LEU A 208 13.96 5.81 6.79
CA LEU A 208 14.48 4.79 7.71
C LEU A 208 13.49 3.64 7.96
N HIS A 209 12.19 3.94 7.95
CA HIS A 209 11.21 2.94 8.27
C HIS A 209 11.14 1.79 7.26
N LEU A 210 11.34 2.02 5.95
CA LEU A 210 11.30 0.94 4.96
C LEU A 210 12.41 -0.08 5.19
N LEU A 211 13.62 0.38 5.57
CA LEU A 211 14.76 -0.48 5.89
C LEU A 211 14.47 -1.40 7.08
N ILE A 212 13.98 -0.83 8.19
CA ILE A 212 13.66 -1.59 9.41
C ILE A 212 12.46 -2.50 9.17
N THR A 213 11.40 -2.01 8.50
CA THR A 213 10.22 -2.83 8.15
C THR A 213 10.63 -4.03 7.30
N ALA A 214 11.44 -3.86 6.25
CA ALA A 214 11.91 -4.98 5.43
C ALA A 214 12.69 -6.01 6.26
N TYR A 215 13.58 -5.55 7.14
CA TYR A 215 14.36 -6.41 8.03
C TYR A 215 13.44 -7.22 8.96
N GLU A 216 12.50 -6.56 9.64
CA GLU A 216 11.64 -7.19 10.63
C GLU A 216 10.54 -8.07 10.03
N LEU A 217 10.00 -7.73 8.85
CA LEU A 217 9.05 -8.60 8.13
C LEU A 217 9.70 -9.94 7.78
N LYS A 218 10.96 -9.92 7.31
CA LYS A 218 11.73 -11.15 7.05
C LYS A 218 11.88 -11.98 8.32
N GLU A 219 12.20 -11.34 9.44
CA GLU A 219 12.30 -12.02 10.74
C GLU A 219 10.97 -12.64 11.19
N LEU A 220 9.85 -11.96 10.91
CA LEU A 220 8.49 -12.39 11.24
C LEU A 220 7.88 -13.34 10.20
N ASN A 221 8.68 -13.81 9.25
CA ASN A 221 8.25 -14.73 8.20
C ASN A 221 7.09 -14.16 7.35
N ILE A 222 7.22 -12.89 6.98
CA ILE A 222 6.37 -12.17 6.02
C ILE A 222 7.25 -11.70 4.86
N ASP A 223 6.75 -11.79 3.64
CA ASP A 223 7.50 -11.38 2.44
C ASP A 223 7.85 -9.87 2.50
N PRO A 224 9.14 -9.49 2.56
CA PRO A 224 9.54 -8.10 2.67
C PRO A 224 9.72 -7.42 1.30
N TYR A 225 9.46 -8.11 0.19
CA TYR A 225 9.96 -7.71 -1.13
C TYR A 225 9.47 -6.32 -1.56
N TYR A 226 8.21 -5.97 -1.30
CA TYR A 226 7.68 -4.62 -1.55
C TYR A 226 8.52 -3.51 -0.87
N PHE A 227 8.94 -3.73 0.38
CA PHE A 227 9.75 -2.76 1.14
C PHE A 227 11.22 -2.78 0.72
N THR A 228 11.75 -3.98 0.42
CA THR A 228 13.13 -4.16 -0.06
C THR A 228 13.35 -3.53 -1.43
N LEU A 229 12.34 -3.51 -2.30
CA LEU A 229 12.44 -2.91 -3.63
C LEU A 229 12.87 -1.44 -3.54
N HIS A 230 12.16 -0.66 -2.73
CA HIS A 230 12.39 0.77 -2.46
C HIS A 230 13.80 1.05 -1.92
N THR A 231 14.43 0.12 -1.20
CA THR A 231 15.83 0.32 -0.76
C THR A 231 16.83 0.36 -1.92
N THR A 232 16.46 -0.22 -3.07
CA THR A 232 17.30 -0.29 -4.27
C THR A 232 16.94 0.81 -5.27
N ILE A 233 15.65 1.00 -5.54
CA ILE A 233 15.19 1.97 -6.56
C ILE A 233 15.27 3.42 -6.06
N ASP A 234 15.13 3.68 -4.76
CA ASP A 234 15.15 5.05 -4.18
C ASP A 234 16.55 5.49 -3.74
N ASN A 235 17.58 4.96 -4.38
CA ASN A 235 18.96 5.28 -4.00
C ASN A 235 19.36 6.69 -4.43
N ALA A 236 20.24 7.32 -3.64
CA ALA A 236 20.68 8.71 -3.85
C ALA A 236 21.65 8.91 -5.03
N HIS A 237 22.10 7.84 -5.71
CA HIS A 237 23.10 7.92 -6.76
C HIS A 237 22.48 7.95 -8.16
N SER A 238 21.69 6.93 -8.50
CA SER A 238 21.04 6.78 -9.81
C SER A 238 19.58 6.36 -9.71
N GLY A 239 19.02 6.38 -8.50
CA GLY A 239 17.64 6.00 -8.22
C GLY A 239 16.65 7.16 -8.33
N HIS A 240 15.43 6.92 -7.85
CA HIS A 240 14.34 7.89 -7.85
C HIS A 240 14.67 9.12 -7.02
N ALA A 241 15.33 8.96 -5.86
CA ALA A 241 15.74 10.09 -5.03
C ALA A 241 16.63 11.10 -5.79
N ARG A 242 17.56 10.61 -6.63
CA ARG A 242 18.37 11.47 -7.51
C ARG A 242 17.54 12.10 -8.62
N THR A 243 16.76 11.27 -9.31
CA THR A 243 15.89 11.68 -10.42
C THR A 243 14.87 12.74 -9.97
N ALA A 244 14.39 12.68 -8.73
CA ALA A 244 13.48 13.65 -8.16
C ALA A 244 14.13 15.02 -7.94
N VAL A 245 15.42 15.07 -7.56
CA VAL A 245 16.19 16.33 -7.49
C VAL A 245 16.38 16.94 -8.89
N GLU A 246 16.65 16.11 -9.88
CA GLU A 246 16.77 16.53 -11.28
C GLU A 246 15.45 17.10 -11.81
N ALA A 247 14.33 16.43 -11.51
CA ALA A 247 12.99 16.90 -11.89
C ALA A 247 12.64 18.29 -11.34
N VAL A 248 13.10 18.65 -10.14
CA VAL A 248 12.93 20.02 -9.60
C VAL A 248 13.63 21.06 -10.48
N ASN A 249 14.81 20.73 -10.99
CA ASN A 249 15.55 21.62 -11.90
C ASN A 249 14.89 21.70 -13.28
N GLU A 250 14.54 20.54 -13.86
CA GLU A 250 13.93 20.42 -15.20
C GLU A 250 12.60 21.16 -15.31
N ALA A 251 11.77 21.10 -14.26
CA ALA A 251 10.44 21.70 -14.24
C ALA A 251 10.43 23.18 -13.83
N MET A 252 11.58 23.77 -13.47
CA MET A 252 11.67 25.15 -13.04
C MET A 252 11.27 26.12 -14.18
N PRO A 253 10.25 26.99 -13.99
CA PRO A 253 9.83 27.89 -15.05
C PRO A 253 10.85 29.02 -15.28
N ALA A 254 11.23 29.26 -16.54
CA ALA A 254 12.26 30.25 -16.91
C ALA A 254 11.96 31.70 -16.47
N LEU A 255 10.68 32.06 -16.31
CA LEU A 255 10.24 33.42 -15.94
C LEU A 255 9.61 33.50 -14.53
N ALA A 256 9.62 32.41 -13.76
CA ALA A 256 9.07 32.42 -12.40
C ALA A 256 10.10 32.91 -11.38
N ASP A 257 9.63 33.43 -10.24
CA ASP A 257 10.49 33.70 -9.07
C ASP A 257 11.00 32.36 -8.49
N PRO A 258 12.32 32.10 -8.50
CA PRO A 258 12.90 30.89 -7.94
C PRO A 258 12.51 30.62 -6.48
N ARG A 259 12.39 31.68 -5.67
CA ARG A 259 12.05 31.54 -4.25
C ARG A 259 10.60 31.13 -4.07
N GLN A 260 9.70 31.68 -4.88
CA GLN A 260 8.30 31.29 -4.87
C GLN A 260 8.11 29.86 -5.37
N TYR A 261 8.85 29.45 -6.40
CA TYR A 261 8.87 28.07 -6.88
C TYR A 261 9.32 27.12 -5.76
N MET A 262 10.47 27.38 -5.14
CA MET A 262 11.00 26.52 -4.10
C MET A 262 10.12 26.49 -2.84
N ALA A 263 9.46 27.60 -2.49
CA ALA A 263 8.49 27.62 -1.38
C ALA A 263 7.32 26.66 -1.62
N ARG A 264 6.83 26.53 -2.86
CA ARG A 264 5.79 25.56 -3.22
C ARG A 264 6.31 24.12 -3.27
N ILE A 265 7.55 23.92 -3.72
CA ILE A 265 8.22 22.60 -3.65
C ILE A 265 8.29 22.14 -2.19
N VAL A 266 8.76 23.00 -1.27
CA VAL A 266 8.80 22.68 0.17
C VAL A 266 7.39 22.43 0.73
N ALA A 267 6.38 23.19 0.30
CA ALA A 267 5.00 22.93 0.71
C ALA A 267 4.50 21.55 0.22
N GLY A 268 4.86 21.15 -0.99
CA GLY A 268 4.62 19.81 -1.53
C GLY A 268 5.33 18.72 -0.74
N VAL A 269 6.60 18.91 -0.37
CA VAL A 269 7.35 17.96 0.46
C VAL A 269 6.63 17.72 1.79
N LYS A 270 6.14 18.77 2.45
CA LYS A 270 5.43 18.67 3.73
C LYS A 270 4.10 17.92 3.63
N LEU A 271 3.48 17.82 2.44
CA LEU A 271 2.30 16.96 2.26
C LEU A 271 2.59 15.47 2.45
N ASN A 272 3.86 15.03 2.43
CA ASN A 272 4.24 13.66 2.79
C ASN A 272 3.87 13.29 4.23
N ASP A 273 3.75 14.30 5.10
CA ASP A 273 3.40 14.16 6.52
C ASP A 273 1.91 14.50 6.80
N ALA A 274 1.05 14.53 5.78
CA ALA A 274 -0.38 14.73 5.93
C ALA A 274 -1.07 13.47 6.50
N GLY A 275 -1.84 13.62 7.58
CA GLY A 275 -2.52 12.50 8.24
C GLY A 275 -1.57 11.62 9.06
N LEU A 276 -1.83 10.31 9.12
CA LEU A 276 -1.04 9.36 9.90
C LEU A 276 0.21 8.92 9.13
N GLY A 277 1.38 9.42 9.52
CA GLY A 277 2.67 8.93 9.01
C GLY A 277 3.03 7.53 9.50
N ALA A 278 4.05 6.91 8.89
CA ALA A 278 4.43 5.51 9.16
C ALA A 278 4.67 5.20 10.65
N LYS A 279 5.35 6.09 11.39
CA LYS A 279 5.56 5.92 12.84
C LYS A 279 4.25 5.95 13.64
N ALA A 280 3.30 6.80 13.25
CA ALA A 280 2.00 6.85 13.91
C ALA A 280 1.20 5.58 13.63
N LEU A 281 1.25 5.04 12.40
CA LEU A 281 0.63 3.76 12.04
C LEU A 281 1.23 2.58 12.83
N LEU A 282 2.56 2.54 12.97
CA LEU A 282 3.27 1.54 13.78
C LEU A 282 2.83 1.61 15.26
N ASN A 283 2.78 2.82 15.83
CA ASN A 283 2.40 2.98 17.24
C ASN A 283 0.89 2.83 17.50
N HIS A 284 0.07 2.74 16.45
CA HIS A 284 -1.39 2.62 16.60
C HIS A 284 -1.82 1.21 17.02
N PHE A 285 -0.96 0.20 16.90
CA PHE A 285 -1.35 -1.18 17.14
C PHE A 285 -1.71 -1.43 18.62
N ASP A 286 -2.98 -1.75 18.86
CA ASP A 286 -3.47 -2.32 20.11
C ASP A 286 -3.96 -3.76 19.86
N LEU A 287 -3.20 -4.73 20.37
CA LEU A 287 -3.49 -6.16 20.20
C LEU A 287 -4.85 -6.55 20.80
N MET A 288 -5.23 -5.98 21.96
CA MET A 288 -6.50 -6.31 22.60
C MET A 288 -7.68 -5.69 21.84
N GLY A 289 -7.57 -4.41 21.49
CA GLY A 289 -8.57 -3.72 20.66
C GLY A 289 -8.78 -4.41 19.31
N GLU A 290 -7.70 -4.84 18.65
CA GLU A 290 -7.79 -5.55 17.38
C GLU A 290 -8.46 -6.92 17.53
N LEU A 291 -8.14 -7.67 18.59
CA LEU A 291 -8.81 -8.94 18.87
C LEU A 291 -10.32 -8.74 19.10
N VAL A 292 -10.71 -7.75 19.90
CA VAL A 292 -12.11 -7.44 20.16
C VAL A 292 -12.83 -7.07 18.86
N ARG A 293 -12.23 -6.19 18.04
CA ARG A 293 -12.78 -5.79 16.73
C ARG A 293 -13.04 -7.00 15.83
N LEU A 294 -12.07 -7.92 15.75
CA LEU A 294 -12.21 -9.13 14.93
C LEU A 294 -13.35 -10.04 15.41
N LEU A 295 -13.46 -10.25 16.73
CA LEU A 295 -14.52 -11.06 17.30
C LEU A 295 -15.90 -10.40 17.16
N GLN A 296 -16.00 -9.08 17.33
CA GLN A 296 -17.22 -8.31 17.06
C GLN A 296 -17.69 -8.49 15.61
N ASN A 297 -16.76 -8.39 14.65
CA ASN A 297 -17.09 -8.62 13.23
C ASN A 297 -17.64 -10.03 13.00
N LYS A 298 -17.02 -11.07 13.59
CA LYS A 298 -17.52 -12.45 13.49
C LYS A 298 -18.85 -12.65 14.22
N ALA A 299 -19.07 -11.96 15.33
CA ALA A 299 -20.27 -12.07 16.15
C ALA A 299 -21.54 -11.73 15.37
N THR A 300 -21.47 -10.79 14.41
CA THR A 300 -22.56 -10.43 13.49
C THR A 300 -23.27 -11.66 12.89
N ILE A 301 -22.50 -12.68 12.48
CA ILE A 301 -23.02 -13.94 11.94
C ILE A 301 -23.01 -15.04 13.01
N GLY A 302 -21.93 -15.11 13.81
CA GLY A 302 -21.70 -16.16 14.81
C GLY A 302 -22.77 -16.26 15.88
N GLN A 303 -23.46 -15.14 16.21
CA GLN A 303 -24.55 -15.09 17.19
C GLN A 303 -25.72 -16.04 16.91
N TYR A 304 -25.83 -16.60 15.70
CA TYR A 304 -26.89 -17.54 15.33
C TYR A 304 -26.43 -18.99 15.17
N MET A 305 -25.14 -19.26 15.29
CA MET A 305 -24.54 -20.51 14.79
C MET A 305 -24.24 -21.55 15.87
N HIS A 306 -24.31 -21.19 17.16
CA HIS A 306 -24.01 -22.11 18.25
C HIS A 306 -25.28 -22.73 18.85
N THR A 307 -25.18 -23.99 19.27
CA THR A 307 -26.25 -24.64 20.05
C THR A 307 -26.27 -24.08 21.49
N HIS A 308 -27.44 -24.09 22.14
CA HIS A 308 -27.59 -23.62 23.53
C HIS A 308 -26.88 -24.47 24.60
N ARG A 309 -26.05 -25.45 24.19
CA ARG A 309 -25.36 -26.37 25.10
C ARG A 309 -24.15 -25.73 25.81
N CYS A 310 -23.52 -24.74 25.19
CA CYS A 310 -22.40 -24.01 25.79
C CYS A 310 -22.92 -22.78 26.54
N VAL A 311 -22.85 -22.82 27.88
CA VAL A 311 -23.23 -21.72 28.77
C VAL A 311 -21.98 -21.29 29.55
N ILE A 312 -21.65 -20.01 29.46
CA ILE A 312 -20.49 -19.39 30.11
C ILE A 312 -21.03 -18.26 31.00
N GLU A 313 -20.76 -18.35 32.30
CA GLU A 313 -21.27 -17.41 33.32
C GLU A 313 -22.78 -17.12 33.21
N GLY A 314 -23.58 -18.16 32.94
CA GLY A 314 -25.04 -18.07 32.88
C GLY A 314 -25.62 -17.54 31.56
N LYS A 315 -24.78 -17.17 30.58
CA LYS A 315 -25.21 -16.79 29.23
C LYS A 315 -24.78 -17.84 28.20
N THR A 316 -25.63 -18.11 27.21
CA THR A 316 -25.23 -18.94 26.06
C THR A 316 -24.23 -18.19 25.19
N LEU A 317 -23.44 -18.91 24.38
CA LEU A 317 -22.49 -18.24 23.47
C LEU A 317 -23.20 -17.31 22.47
N ASN A 318 -24.36 -17.70 21.92
CA ASN A 318 -25.17 -16.82 21.08
C ASN A 318 -25.59 -15.53 21.81
N ALA A 319 -25.95 -15.62 23.10
CA ALA A 319 -26.31 -14.44 23.89
C ALA A 319 -25.12 -13.53 24.18
N TRP A 320 -23.90 -14.09 24.32
CA TRP A 320 -22.67 -13.29 24.42
C TRP A 320 -22.34 -12.58 23.09
N LEU A 321 -22.53 -13.25 21.96
CA LEU A 321 -22.22 -12.72 20.64
C LEU A 321 -23.29 -11.75 20.10
N ALA A 322 -24.50 -11.74 20.68
CA ALA A 322 -25.58 -10.86 20.26
C ALA A 322 -25.31 -9.37 20.56
N ASP A 323 -24.47 -9.09 21.56
CA ASP A 323 -24.07 -7.74 21.94
C ASP A 323 -22.55 -7.56 21.70
N PRO A 324 -22.14 -6.77 20.69
CA PRO A 324 -20.73 -6.50 20.40
C PRO A 324 -19.95 -5.92 21.59
N ASP A 325 -20.59 -5.17 22.48
CA ASP A 325 -19.92 -4.55 23.63
C ASP A 325 -19.56 -5.56 24.72
N GLU A 326 -20.19 -6.73 24.71
CA GLU A 326 -19.93 -7.82 25.66
C GLU A 326 -18.75 -8.71 25.26
N ILE A 327 -18.18 -8.56 24.06
CA ILE A 327 -17.09 -9.42 23.55
C ILE A 327 -15.84 -9.37 24.44
N ALA A 328 -15.46 -8.18 24.93
CA ALA A 328 -14.34 -8.06 25.85
C ALA A 328 -14.59 -8.80 27.18
N ARG A 329 -15.84 -8.78 27.67
CA ARG A 329 -16.27 -9.51 28.87
C ARG A 329 -16.30 -11.02 28.63
N LEU A 330 -16.73 -11.46 27.45
CA LEU A 330 -16.67 -12.87 27.05
C LEU A 330 -15.24 -13.40 27.09
N LEU A 331 -14.27 -12.66 26.55
CA LEU A 331 -12.85 -13.05 26.59
C LEU A 331 -12.34 -13.21 28.04
N TYR A 332 -12.71 -12.29 28.92
CA TYR A 332 -12.38 -12.40 30.35
C TYR A 332 -13.03 -13.63 31.00
N ALA A 333 -14.30 -13.88 30.71
CA ALA A 333 -15.01 -15.05 31.21
C ALA A 333 -14.36 -16.37 30.73
N LEU A 334 -14.00 -16.45 29.44
CA LEU A 334 -13.28 -17.58 28.85
C LEU A 334 -11.91 -17.81 29.50
N GLN A 335 -11.20 -16.74 29.86
CA GLN A 335 -9.95 -16.85 30.61
C GLN A 335 -10.19 -17.36 32.04
N LYS A 336 -11.20 -16.82 32.73
CA LYS A 336 -11.52 -17.19 34.12
C LYS A 336 -11.91 -18.67 34.26
N ILE A 337 -12.63 -19.23 33.29
CA ILE A 337 -12.98 -20.66 33.27
C ILE A 337 -11.86 -21.57 32.73
N GLY A 338 -10.71 -21.01 32.37
CA GLY A 338 -9.54 -21.76 31.89
C GLY A 338 -9.61 -22.21 30.43
N TRP A 339 -10.60 -21.76 29.65
CA TRP A 339 -10.67 -22.04 28.21
C TRP A 339 -9.57 -21.30 27.44
N ILE A 340 -9.17 -20.13 27.94
CA ILE A 340 -8.05 -19.34 27.44
C ILE A 340 -6.99 -19.28 28.55
N LYS A 341 -5.79 -19.77 28.25
CA LYS A 341 -4.62 -19.68 29.13
C LYS A 341 -3.68 -18.62 28.58
N ARG A 342 -3.81 -17.39 29.08
CA ARG A 342 -2.97 -16.26 28.68
C ARG A 342 -1.52 -16.46 29.12
N HIS A 343 -0.59 -15.87 28.37
CA HIS A 343 0.85 -15.90 28.62
C HIS A 343 1.44 -17.33 28.61
N GLN A 344 0.83 -18.24 27.84
CA GLN A 344 1.20 -19.64 27.72
C GLN A 344 1.10 -20.08 26.25
N ASP A 345 1.57 -21.29 25.95
CA ASP A 345 1.42 -21.88 24.61
C ASP A 345 -0.08 -21.95 24.22
N PRO A 346 -0.51 -21.32 23.11
CA PRO A 346 -1.89 -21.35 22.65
C PRO A 346 -2.47 -22.76 22.50
N GLU A 347 -1.65 -23.77 22.19
CA GLU A 347 -2.08 -25.17 22.11
C GLU A 347 -2.66 -25.72 23.43
N GLN A 348 -2.36 -25.06 24.56
CA GLN A 348 -2.91 -25.43 25.88
C GLN A 348 -4.28 -24.80 26.17
N SER A 349 -4.74 -23.88 25.32
CA SER A 349 -6.04 -23.22 25.43
C SER A 349 -7.10 -23.99 24.64
N HIS A 350 -8.17 -24.41 25.30
CA HIS A 350 -9.29 -25.09 24.64
C HIS A 350 -9.89 -24.22 23.52
N PHE A 351 -9.97 -22.90 23.74
CA PHE A 351 -10.46 -21.95 22.74
C PHE A 351 -9.62 -21.95 21.45
N TRP A 352 -8.30 -22.14 21.54
CA TRP A 352 -7.44 -22.27 20.37
C TRP A 352 -7.67 -23.58 19.63
N GLN A 353 -7.80 -24.69 20.38
CA GLN A 353 -8.00 -26.03 19.81
C GLN A 353 -9.31 -26.13 18.99
N VAL A 354 -10.37 -25.44 19.40
CA VAL A 354 -11.64 -25.40 18.64
C VAL A 354 -11.56 -24.58 17.35
N ILE A 355 -10.51 -23.76 17.18
CA ILE A 355 -10.25 -22.94 16.00
C ILE A 355 -9.22 -23.59 15.07
N ALA A 356 -8.10 -24.08 15.62
CA ALA A 356 -6.92 -24.52 14.86
C ALA A 356 -6.68 -26.04 14.88
N GLY A 357 -7.45 -26.81 15.66
CA GLY A 357 -7.33 -28.27 15.71
C GLY A 357 -7.66 -28.98 14.39
N SER A 358 -7.17 -30.22 14.24
CA SER A 358 -7.32 -31.05 13.03
C SER A 358 -8.77 -31.40 12.67
N GLN A 359 -9.68 -31.36 13.65
CA GLN A 359 -11.14 -31.46 13.48
C GLN A 359 -11.86 -30.32 14.23
N ALA A 360 -11.29 -29.12 14.16
CA ALA A 360 -11.81 -27.92 14.82
C ALA A 360 -13.26 -27.62 14.39
N PRO A 361 -14.23 -27.51 15.33
CA PRO A 361 -15.60 -27.13 15.01
C PRO A 361 -15.72 -25.77 14.31
N MET A 362 -14.73 -24.89 14.49
CA MET A 362 -14.66 -23.56 13.85
C MET A 362 -13.66 -23.51 12.68
N PHE A 363 -13.32 -24.66 12.08
CA PHE A 363 -12.43 -24.70 10.92
C PHE A 363 -12.96 -23.80 9.79
N GLY A 364 -12.09 -22.92 9.26
CA GLY A 364 -12.42 -21.98 8.19
C GLY A 364 -13.19 -20.72 8.59
N VAL A 365 -13.57 -20.57 9.87
CA VAL A 365 -14.27 -19.36 10.36
C VAL A 365 -13.33 -18.15 10.41
N PHE A 366 -12.08 -18.38 10.82
CA PHE A 366 -11.06 -17.34 10.98
C PHE A 366 -10.03 -17.38 9.84
N THR A 367 -9.68 -16.21 9.33
CA THR A 367 -8.62 -16.05 8.32
C THR A 367 -7.23 -16.31 8.91
N ALA A 368 -6.18 -16.39 8.09
CA ALA A 368 -4.81 -16.48 8.60
C ALA A 368 -4.43 -15.31 9.50
N TYR A 369 -4.76 -14.07 9.11
CA TYR A 369 -4.53 -12.88 9.93
C TYR A 369 -5.23 -12.95 11.29
N GLU A 370 -6.52 -13.29 11.30
CA GLU A 370 -7.33 -13.36 12.52
C GLU A 370 -6.80 -14.42 13.50
N ARG A 371 -6.39 -15.57 12.97
CA ARG A 371 -5.74 -16.62 13.78
C ARG A 371 -4.41 -16.13 14.36
N GLN A 372 -3.63 -15.33 13.63
CA GLN A 372 -2.38 -14.78 14.14
C GLN A 372 -2.63 -13.80 15.30
N VAL A 373 -3.63 -12.91 15.19
CA VAL A 373 -4.01 -11.98 16.28
C VAL A 373 -4.41 -12.76 17.53
N LEU A 374 -5.25 -13.79 17.37
CA LEU A 374 -5.64 -14.69 18.45
C LEU A 374 -4.45 -15.41 19.07
N TYR A 375 -3.57 -15.98 18.24
CA TYR A 375 -2.39 -16.71 18.68
C TYR A 375 -1.47 -15.80 19.51
N ASP A 376 -1.11 -14.64 18.98
CA ASP A 376 -0.21 -13.68 19.63
C ASP A 376 -0.83 -13.16 20.94
N TRP A 377 -2.15 -12.90 20.93
CA TRP A 377 -2.86 -12.50 22.14
C TRP A 377 -2.94 -13.63 23.18
N ILE A 378 -3.13 -14.90 22.82
CA ILE A 378 -3.09 -15.98 23.82
C ILE A 378 -1.66 -16.12 24.37
N ALA A 379 -0.67 -16.16 23.48
CA ALA A 379 0.74 -16.38 23.81
C ALA A 379 1.32 -15.30 24.72
N GLY A 380 0.98 -14.02 24.53
CA GLY A 380 1.46 -12.92 25.37
C GLY A 380 2.98 -12.96 25.58
N ASP A 381 3.42 -12.89 26.84
CA ASP A 381 4.85 -12.84 27.19
C ASP A 381 5.61 -14.15 26.88
N ALA A 382 4.88 -15.27 26.71
CA ALA A 382 5.49 -16.53 26.32
C ALA A 382 5.86 -16.55 24.83
N LEU A 383 5.35 -15.62 24.01
CA LEU A 383 5.49 -15.63 22.56
C LEU A 383 6.95 -15.84 22.16
N GLU A 384 7.90 -15.01 22.59
CA GLU A 384 9.29 -15.16 22.13
C GLU A 384 9.99 -16.46 22.55
N ARG A 385 9.45 -17.21 23.53
CA ARG A 385 9.98 -18.51 23.97
C ARG A 385 9.41 -19.69 23.19
N LEU A 386 8.30 -19.51 22.47
CA LEU A 386 7.67 -20.58 21.69
C LEU A 386 8.47 -20.86 20.40
N PRO A 387 8.40 -22.09 19.87
CA PRO A 387 9.07 -22.45 18.62
C PRO A 387 8.67 -21.54 17.47
N ARG A 388 9.65 -21.08 16.67
CA ARG A 388 9.41 -20.14 15.55
C ARG A 388 8.36 -20.66 14.57
N THR A 389 8.37 -21.96 14.26
CA THR A 389 7.41 -22.59 13.34
C THR A 389 5.98 -22.57 13.87
N ALA A 390 5.79 -22.69 15.20
CA ALA A 390 4.47 -22.62 15.83
C ALA A 390 3.89 -21.21 15.75
N ARG A 391 4.74 -20.19 15.91
CA ARG A 391 4.31 -18.78 15.93
C ARG A 391 4.17 -18.13 14.57
N LEU A 392 5.09 -18.44 13.67
CA LEU A 392 5.26 -17.72 12.41
C LEU A 392 4.85 -18.55 11.19
N GLY A 393 4.53 -19.83 11.40
CA GLY A 393 4.26 -20.80 10.35
C GLY A 393 5.53 -21.36 9.70
N PRO A 394 5.38 -22.16 8.63
CA PRO A 394 6.52 -22.70 7.89
C PRO A 394 7.35 -21.58 7.27
N PRO A 395 8.69 -21.69 7.21
CA PRO A 395 9.54 -20.68 6.62
C PRO A 395 9.12 -20.36 5.17
N LEU A 396 9.05 -19.06 4.86
CA LEU A 396 8.85 -18.57 3.51
C LEU A 396 9.96 -19.14 2.62
N ARG A 397 9.56 -19.79 1.53
CA ARG A 397 10.48 -20.12 0.45
C ARG A 397 10.63 -18.85 -0.37
N MET A 398 11.75 -18.15 -0.20
CA MET A 398 12.08 -17.05 -1.10
C MET A 398 12.27 -17.65 -2.50
N ALA A 399 11.37 -17.32 -3.42
CA ALA A 399 11.61 -17.58 -4.84
C ALA A 399 12.77 -16.70 -5.27
N ASP A 400 13.79 -17.29 -5.89
CA ASP A 400 14.95 -16.55 -6.37
C ASP A 400 14.52 -15.62 -7.52
N PRO A 401 14.63 -14.28 -7.42
CA PRO A 401 14.23 -13.37 -8.48
C PRO A 401 15.00 -13.60 -9.78
N ALA A 402 16.22 -14.16 -9.69
CA ALA A 402 17.05 -14.55 -10.83
C ALA A 402 16.48 -15.77 -11.58
N THR A 403 15.65 -16.58 -10.93
CA THR A 403 14.78 -17.53 -11.61
C THR A 403 13.46 -16.84 -11.90
N GLY A 404 13.50 -15.88 -12.84
CA GLY A 404 12.42 -15.82 -13.81
C GLY A 404 12.38 -17.19 -14.45
N ALA A 405 11.65 -18.12 -13.84
CA ALA A 405 11.25 -19.33 -14.51
C ALA A 405 10.59 -18.76 -15.77
N LYS A 406 11.26 -18.95 -16.91
CA LYS A 406 10.57 -18.90 -18.19
C LYS A 406 9.47 -19.93 -17.97
N ALA A 407 8.30 -19.46 -17.58
CA ALA A 407 7.09 -20.22 -17.69
C ALA A 407 7.01 -20.44 -19.20
N ASP A 408 7.57 -21.56 -19.64
CA ASP A 408 7.35 -22.05 -20.98
C ASP A 408 5.82 -22.11 -21.08
N PRO A 409 5.20 -21.34 -21.99
CA PRO A 409 3.75 -21.36 -22.14
C PRO A 409 3.23 -22.78 -22.43
N SER A 410 4.12 -23.71 -22.85
CA SER A 410 3.83 -25.13 -23.03
C SER A 410 3.68 -25.94 -21.73
N GLN A 411 4.02 -25.38 -20.55
CA GLN A 411 3.98 -26.07 -19.26
C GLN A 411 2.75 -25.73 -18.39
N LEU A 412 1.85 -24.85 -18.83
CA LEU A 412 0.49 -24.74 -18.28
C LEU A 412 -0.35 -25.96 -18.73
N ARG A 413 -0.02 -27.14 -18.21
CA ARG A 413 -0.78 -28.36 -18.45
C ARG A 413 -1.97 -28.43 -17.51
N GLY A 414 -3.09 -27.86 -17.94
CA GLY A 414 -4.39 -28.19 -17.37
C GLY A 414 -4.80 -29.59 -17.83
N ASN A 415 -5.03 -30.51 -16.89
CA ASN A 415 -5.64 -31.80 -17.22
C ASN A 415 -7.12 -31.56 -17.55
N LEU A 416 -7.48 -31.56 -18.84
CA LEU A 416 -8.89 -31.58 -19.25
C LEU A 416 -9.38 -33.04 -19.31
N TYR A 417 -10.42 -33.30 -18.53
CA TYR A 417 -11.18 -34.53 -18.54
C TYR A 417 -12.46 -34.33 -19.35
N ASP A 418 -12.79 -35.28 -20.22
CA ASP A 418 -14.12 -35.34 -20.83
C ASP A 418 -15.16 -35.67 -19.74
N LEU A 419 -16.03 -34.73 -19.39
CA LEU A 419 -17.03 -34.88 -18.32
C LEU A 419 -18.10 -35.96 -18.60
N ARG A 420 -18.20 -36.50 -19.82
CA ARG A 420 -19.07 -37.64 -20.14
C ARG A 420 -18.38 -39.00 -20.03
N SER A 421 -17.10 -39.09 -20.34
CA SER A 421 -16.37 -40.36 -20.42
C SER A 421 -15.28 -40.55 -19.36
N GLY A 422 -14.92 -39.48 -18.62
CA GLY A 422 -13.90 -39.49 -17.58
C GLY A 422 -12.47 -39.68 -18.09
N HIS A 423 -12.25 -39.75 -19.41
CA HIS A 423 -10.92 -39.94 -19.99
C HIS A 423 -10.14 -38.63 -20.10
N LEU A 424 -8.83 -38.73 -19.86
CA LEU A 424 -7.87 -37.65 -20.07
C LEU A 424 -7.71 -37.41 -21.58
N MET A 425 -7.98 -36.19 -22.04
CA MET A 425 -7.78 -35.82 -23.44
C MET A 425 -6.27 -35.65 -23.70
N THR A 426 -5.66 -36.56 -24.47
CA THR A 426 -4.18 -36.66 -24.64
C THR A 426 -3.59 -35.81 -25.77
N LYS A 427 -4.40 -35.02 -26.49
CA LYS A 427 -3.91 -34.11 -27.53
C LYS A 427 -4.06 -32.65 -27.09
N PRO A 428 -2.97 -31.87 -27.07
CA PRO A 428 -3.05 -30.44 -26.81
C PRO A 428 -3.77 -29.78 -27.99
N VAL A 429 -4.98 -29.29 -27.75
CA VAL A 429 -5.64 -28.33 -28.63
C VAL A 429 -5.16 -26.95 -28.17
N PRO A 430 -4.51 -26.14 -29.02
CA PRO A 430 -4.30 -24.74 -28.71
C PRO A 430 -5.69 -24.13 -28.63
N LEU A 431 -6.15 -23.76 -27.43
CA LEU A 431 -7.33 -22.93 -27.30
C LEU A 431 -6.96 -21.55 -27.88
N PRO A 432 -7.56 -21.09 -28.98
CA PRO A 432 -7.51 -19.68 -29.32
C PRO A 432 -8.44 -18.98 -28.33
N GLY A 433 -7.92 -18.72 -27.12
CA GLY A 433 -8.65 -17.94 -26.13
C GLY A 433 -8.62 -16.46 -26.50
N ASP A 434 -9.59 -15.71 -26.01
CA ASP A 434 -9.65 -14.23 -25.92
C ASP A 434 -8.44 -13.58 -25.19
N PHE A 435 -7.33 -14.29 -25.03
CA PHE A 435 -6.20 -13.99 -24.14
C PHE A 435 -4.94 -13.47 -24.84
N ASP A 436 -4.97 -13.17 -26.14
CA ASP A 436 -3.94 -12.32 -26.73
C ASP A 436 -4.32 -10.85 -26.54
N GLN A 437 -4.29 -10.42 -25.27
CA GLN A 437 -4.61 -9.05 -24.87
C GLN A 437 -3.66 -8.05 -25.55
N GLU A 438 -2.41 -8.43 -25.79
CA GLU A 438 -1.44 -7.58 -26.49
C GLU A 438 -1.83 -7.39 -27.96
N ALA A 439 -2.11 -8.47 -28.70
CA ALA A 439 -2.52 -8.33 -30.10
C ALA A 439 -3.89 -7.63 -30.25
N THR A 440 -4.78 -7.82 -29.28
CA THR A 440 -6.08 -7.14 -29.25
C THR A 440 -5.92 -5.66 -28.94
N MET A 441 -5.05 -5.30 -28.00
CA MET A 441 -4.68 -3.92 -27.70
C MET A 441 -4.09 -3.23 -28.92
N VAL A 442 -3.11 -3.85 -29.59
CA VAL A 442 -2.47 -3.26 -30.78
C VAL A 442 -3.51 -2.93 -31.87
N ARG A 443 -4.42 -3.87 -32.18
CA ARG A 443 -5.50 -3.64 -33.15
C ARG A 443 -6.42 -2.49 -32.72
N TYR A 444 -6.76 -2.44 -31.44
CA TYR A 444 -7.61 -1.39 -30.89
C TYR A 444 -6.94 -0.01 -30.96
N LEU A 445 -5.68 0.10 -30.53
CA LEU A 445 -4.89 1.33 -30.57
C LEU A 445 -4.69 1.85 -32.00
N GLN A 446 -4.54 0.95 -32.99
CA GLN A 446 -4.47 1.33 -34.41
C GLN A 446 -5.77 2.03 -34.86
N GLY A 447 -6.93 1.55 -34.44
CA GLY A 447 -8.23 2.14 -34.77
C GLY A 447 -8.53 3.49 -34.09
N LEU A 448 -7.83 3.83 -33.00
CA LEU A 448 -8.08 5.07 -32.24
C LEU A 448 -7.44 6.34 -32.83
N GLY A 449 -6.45 6.21 -33.73
CA GLY A 449 -5.73 7.35 -34.31
C GLY A 449 -5.22 8.32 -33.24
N ALA A 450 -5.62 9.59 -33.31
CA ALA A 450 -5.21 10.65 -32.38
C ALA A 450 -5.68 10.44 -30.92
N ARG A 451 -6.73 9.64 -30.68
CA ARG A 451 -7.26 9.36 -29.33
C ARG A 451 -6.49 8.26 -28.60
N ARG A 452 -5.45 7.72 -29.22
CA ARG A 452 -4.67 6.60 -28.69
C ARG A 452 -4.05 6.93 -27.32
N MET A 453 -3.45 8.12 -27.20
CA MET A 453 -2.77 8.50 -25.96
C MET A 453 -3.76 8.77 -24.83
N ASP A 454 -4.90 9.39 -25.13
CA ASP A 454 -5.97 9.58 -24.12
C ASP A 454 -6.43 8.23 -23.55
N PHE A 455 -6.62 7.23 -24.41
CA PHE A 455 -6.98 5.88 -23.96
C PHE A 455 -5.90 5.24 -23.10
N LEU A 456 -4.62 5.35 -23.50
CA LEU A 456 -3.51 4.81 -22.70
C LEU A 456 -3.41 5.51 -21.34
N VAL A 457 -3.59 6.84 -21.30
CA VAL A 457 -3.66 7.63 -20.07
C VAL A 457 -4.79 7.15 -19.17
N ASP A 458 -5.98 6.86 -19.69
CA ASP A 458 -7.07 6.32 -18.88
C ASP A 458 -6.73 4.93 -18.28
N CYS A 459 -6.11 4.06 -19.08
CA CYS A 459 -5.76 2.70 -18.67
C CYS A 459 -4.59 2.61 -17.67
N ILE A 460 -3.68 3.59 -17.66
CA ILE A 460 -2.60 3.66 -16.67
C ILE A 460 -3.01 4.41 -15.40
N SER A 461 -4.28 4.76 -15.22
CA SER A 461 -4.75 5.46 -14.03
C SER A 461 -4.54 4.68 -12.73
N PRO A 462 -4.53 5.34 -11.56
CA PRO A 462 -4.44 4.70 -10.23
C PRO A 462 -5.45 3.58 -9.98
N ALA A 463 -6.60 3.60 -10.67
CA ALA A 463 -7.64 2.57 -10.53
C ALA A 463 -7.34 1.29 -11.34
N GLU A 464 -6.60 1.41 -12.45
CA GLU A 464 -6.55 0.39 -13.50
C GLU A 464 -5.14 -0.15 -13.79
N HIS A 465 -4.07 0.58 -13.45
CA HIS A 465 -2.72 0.26 -13.93
C HIS A 465 -2.19 -1.13 -13.52
N TYR A 466 -2.67 -1.69 -12.41
CA TYR A 466 -2.29 -3.01 -11.92
C TYR A 466 -3.07 -4.16 -12.59
N THR A 467 -4.12 -3.85 -13.37
CA THR A 467 -4.89 -4.86 -14.12
C THR A 467 -4.12 -5.32 -15.35
N SER A 468 -4.49 -6.45 -15.95
CA SER A 468 -3.85 -6.91 -17.18
C SER A 468 -3.91 -5.88 -18.32
N LEU A 469 -5.02 -5.13 -18.41
CA LEU A 469 -5.20 -4.03 -19.35
C LEU A 469 -4.23 -2.87 -19.05
N GLY A 470 -4.15 -2.45 -17.79
CA GLY A 470 -3.27 -1.36 -17.36
C GLY A 470 -1.79 -1.68 -17.54
N LEU A 471 -1.37 -2.92 -17.28
CA LEU A 471 -0.01 -3.40 -17.53
C LEU A 471 0.36 -3.33 -19.01
N CYS A 472 -0.56 -3.75 -19.88
CA CYS A 472 -0.42 -3.64 -21.34
C CYS A 472 -0.34 -2.18 -21.78
N ALA A 473 -1.24 -1.32 -21.30
CA ALA A 473 -1.24 0.11 -21.59
C ALA A 473 0.06 0.79 -21.14
N THR A 474 0.62 0.39 -19.99
CA THR A 474 1.89 0.91 -19.48
C THR A 474 3.05 0.61 -20.44
N ARG A 475 3.14 -0.62 -20.97
CA ARG A 475 4.16 -0.99 -21.96
C ARG A 475 4.05 -0.15 -23.23
N HIS A 476 2.83 0.05 -23.74
CA HIS A 476 2.60 0.87 -24.91
C HIS A 476 2.90 2.35 -24.68
N PHE A 477 2.42 2.92 -23.57
CA PHE A 477 2.69 4.32 -23.22
C PHE A 477 4.19 4.57 -23.11
N LYS A 478 4.93 3.68 -22.43
CA LYS A 478 6.39 3.74 -22.35
C LYS A 478 7.04 3.71 -23.74
N ALA A 479 6.64 2.78 -24.61
CA ALA A 479 7.18 2.68 -25.95
C ALA A 479 6.97 3.97 -26.77
N TYR A 480 5.84 4.67 -26.57
CA TYR A 480 5.60 5.99 -27.20
C TYR A 480 6.54 7.08 -26.70
N LEU A 481 6.90 7.07 -25.42
CA LEU A 481 7.88 8.03 -24.87
C LEU A 481 9.29 7.79 -25.43
N GLU A 482 9.69 6.52 -25.55
CA GLU A 482 11.03 6.13 -26.01
C GLU A 482 11.20 6.23 -27.53
N SER A 483 10.10 6.09 -28.29
CA SER A 483 10.08 6.13 -29.75
C SER A 483 8.85 6.91 -30.24
N PRO A 484 8.86 8.25 -30.14
CA PRO A 484 7.73 9.06 -30.58
C PRO A 484 7.53 8.92 -32.10
N ASP A 485 6.44 8.27 -32.49
CA ASP A 485 6.03 8.16 -33.90
C ASP A 485 5.83 9.58 -34.47
N PRO A 486 6.53 9.95 -35.57
CA PRO A 486 6.41 11.27 -36.18
C PRO A 486 4.99 11.59 -36.70
N HIS A 487 4.10 10.60 -36.82
CA HIS A 487 2.70 10.78 -37.24
C HIS A 487 1.71 11.07 -36.09
N ILE A 488 2.18 11.16 -34.84
CA ILE A 488 1.36 11.37 -33.62
C ILE A 488 1.60 12.76 -32.99
N ARG A 489 2.44 13.60 -33.60
CA ARG A 489 2.70 14.98 -33.14
C ARG A 489 1.69 16.00 -33.65
#